data_AF-A0A945BH73-F1
#
_entry.id   AF-A0A945BH73-F1
#
_cell.length_a   1.000
_cell.length_b   1.000
_cell.length_c   1.000
_cell.angle_alpha   90.00
_cell.angle_beta   90.00
_cell.angle_gamma   90.00
#
_symmetry.space_group_name_H-M   'P 1'
#
loop_
_entity.id
_entity.type
_entity.pdbx_description
1 polymer ?
#
loop_
_entity_poly.entity_id
_entity_poly.type
_entity_poly.pdbx_seq_one_letter_code
_entity_poly.pdbx_strand_id
1 'polypeptide(L)'
;MKDLLITIIAVALLVGCRTTHQSVVPAPYTYTSIHQAAMYASTKTVKQHLATGTDANAKDEEGGTPLHFATGWDHKEIVELLID
;
A
#
# COMPACT_ATOMS: atom_id res chain seq x y z
N MET A 1 -1.60 -0.81 -36.64
CA MET A 1 -0.57 -1.66 -35.99
C MET A 1 -0.09 -1.11 -34.65
N LYS A 2 -0.03 0.22 -34.46
CA LYS A 2 0.34 0.86 -33.18
C LYS A 2 -0.73 0.64 -32.09
N ASP A 3 -2.00 0.60 -32.49
CA ASP A 3 -3.13 0.43 -31.56
C ASP A 3 -3.21 -0.97 -30.95
N LEU A 4 -2.77 -2.00 -31.69
CA LEU A 4 -2.74 -3.40 -31.23
C LEU A 4 -1.71 -3.61 -30.12
N LEU A 5 -0.58 -2.89 -30.16
CA LEU A 5 0.46 -2.96 -29.14
C LEU A 5 -0.01 -2.33 -27.81
N ILE A 6 -0.78 -1.25 -27.90
CA ILE A 6 -1.37 -0.57 -26.74
C ILE A 6 -2.42 -1.48 -26.07
N THR A 7 -3.19 -2.24 -26.86
CA THR A 7 -4.18 -3.18 -26.30
C THR A 7 -3.51 -4.34 -25.56
N ILE A 8 -2.38 -4.86 -26.07
CA ILE A 8 -1.65 -5.97 -25.44
C ILE A 8 -1.03 -5.55 -24.09
N ILE A 9 -0.49 -4.33 -24.00
CA ILE A 9 0.07 -3.79 -22.74
C ILE A 9 -1.05 -3.57 -21.70
N ALA A 10 -2.24 -3.12 -22.13
CA ALA A 10 -3.37 -2.93 -21.23
C ALA A 10 -3.93 -4.25 -20.67
N VAL A 11 -3.91 -5.34 -21.45
CA VAL A 11 -4.36 -6.67 -20.99
C VAL A 11 -3.34 -7.32 -20.05
N ALA A 12 -2.04 -7.06 -20.23
CA ALA A 12 -1.01 -7.56 -19.32
C ALA A 12 -1.09 -6.94 -17.90
N LEU A 13 -1.62 -5.72 -17.78
CA LEU A 13 -1.86 -5.06 -16.49
C LEU A 13 -3.20 -5.46 -15.83
N LEU A 14 -4.07 -6.18 -16.54
CA LEU A 14 -5.38 -6.65 -16.04
C LEU A 14 -5.32 -8.00 -15.30
N VAL A 15 -4.15 -8.65 -15.21
CA VAL A 15 -3.89 -9.64 -14.16
C VAL A 15 -3.51 -8.88 -12.89
N GLY A 16 -4.41 -8.01 -12.43
CA GLY A 16 -4.38 -7.51 -11.08
C GLY A 16 -4.69 -8.68 -10.16
N CYS A 17 -3.73 -9.10 -9.36
CA CYS A 17 -4.01 -9.93 -8.19
C CYS A 17 -5.04 -9.17 -7.34
N ARG A 18 -6.31 -9.54 -7.46
CA ARG A 18 -7.33 -9.21 -6.48
C ARG A 18 -6.93 -9.92 -5.19
N THR A 19 -6.11 -9.31 -4.36
CA THR A 19 -5.97 -9.73 -2.98
C THR A 19 -7.15 -9.16 -2.22
N THR A 20 -8.33 -9.74 -2.45
CA THR A 20 -9.43 -9.62 -1.49
C THR A 20 -8.94 -10.24 -0.18
N HIS A 21 -8.89 -9.39 0.82
CA HIS A 21 -8.59 -9.62 2.22
C HIS A 21 -9.21 -10.93 2.75
N GLN A 22 -8.39 -11.96 2.95
CA GLN A 22 -8.66 -13.03 3.93
C GLN A 22 -7.34 -13.68 4.34
N SER A 23 -6.70 -13.06 5.33
CA SER A 23 -5.54 -13.64 6.02
C SER A 23 -6.06 -14.58 7.10
N VAL A 24 -5.80 -15.87 6.95
CA VAL A 24 -5.91 -16.87 8.03
C VAL A 24 -4.52 -17.03 8.64
N VAL A 25 -4.16 -16.20 9.63
CA VAL A 25 -3.02 -16.47 10.55
C VAL A 25 -3.24 -15.84 11.94
N PRO A 26 -2.92 -16.55 13.05
CA PRO A 26 -3.22 -16.10 14.42
C PRO A 26 -2.00 -15.49 15.15
N ALA A 27 -2.06 -14.20 15.46
CA ALA A 27 -1.39 -13.42 16.53
C ALA A 27 -2.06 -12.02 16.53
N PRO A 28 -1.91 -11.10 17.52
CA PRO A 28 -2.76 -9.91 17.66
C PRO A 28 -2.37 -8.82 16.65
N TYR A 29 -2.47 -9.11 15.37
CA TYR A 29 -2.49 -8.11 14.32
C TYR A 29 -3.93 -7.58 14.25
N THR A 30 -4.14 -6.37 14.73
CA THR A 30 -5.27 -5.58 14.24
C THR A 30 -5.09 -5.47 12.73
N TYR A 31 -6.10 -5.85 11.93
CA TYR A 31 -6.08 -5.80 10.46
C TYR A 31 -6.04 -4.35 9.95
N THR A 32 -4.99 -3.62 10.25
CA THR A 32 -4.80 -2.21 9.90
C THR A 32 -3.87 -2.17 8.69
N SER A 33 -4.34 -1.62 7.57
CA SER A 33 -3.52 -1.47 6.38
C SER A 33 -2.38 -0.48 6.59
N ILE A 34 -1.32 -0.56 5.79
CA ILE A 34 -0.22 0.42 5.82
C ILE A 34 -0.70 1.87 5.55
N HIS A 35 -1.77 2.05 4.78
CA HIS A 35 -2.44 3.35 4.56
C HIS A 35 -3.04 3.90 5.85
N GLN A 36 -3.83 3.09 6.56
CA GLN A 36 -4.41 3.49 7.84
C GLN A 36 -3.33 3.69 8.91
N ALA A 37 -2.31 2.84 8.93
CA ALA A 37 -1.18 3.00 9.83
C ALA A 37 -0.47 4.35 9.61
N ALA A 38 -0.32 4.77 8.35
CA ALA A 38 0.24 6.07 8.01
C ALA A 38 -0.69 7.23 8.41
N MET A 39 -1.99 7.08 8.15
CA MET A 39 -3.03 8.04 8.53
C MET A 39 -3.15 8.24 10.06
N TYR A 40 -2.86 7.22 10.86
CA TYR A 40 -2.97 7.26 12.33
C TYR A 40 -1.62 7.44 13.06
N ALA A 41 -0.55 7.80 12.34
CA ALA A 41 0.81 7.94 12.90
C ALA A 41 1.31 6.66 13.63
N SER A 42 0.89 5.48 13.18
CA SER A 42 1.23 4.22 13.83
C SER A 42 2.59 3.70 13.37
N THR A 43 3.67 4.31 13.86
CA THR A 43 5.07 3.97 13.53
C THR A 43 5.36 2.47 13.65
N LYS A 44 4.86 1.83 14.72
CA LYS A 44 5.03 0.40 14.96
C LYS A 44 4.43 -0.44 13.81
N THR A 45 3.20 -0.12 13.44
CA THR A 45 2.46 -0.86 12.41
C THR A 45 3.07 -0.62 11.03
N VAL A 46 3.51 0.61 10.72
CA VAL A 46 4.24 0.92 9.48
C VAL A 46 5.54 0.10 9.39
N LYS A 47 6.37 0.10 10.43
CA LYS A 47 7.61 -0.71 10.47
C LYS A 47 7.34 -2.20 10.31
N GLN A 48 6.27 -2.72 10.91
CA GLN A 48 5.88 -4.11 10.74
C GLN A 48 5.52 -4.44 9.29
N HIS A 49 4.75 -3.59 8.60
CA HIS A 49 4.42 -3.79 7.19
C HIS A 49 5.65 -3.73 6.29
N LEU A 50 6.56 -2.78 6.53
CA LEU A 50 7.81 -2.67 5.77
C LEU A 50 8.69 -3.91 5.98
N ALA A 51 8.78 -4.40 7.22
CA ALA A 51 9.54 -5.60 7.54
C ALA A 51 8.99 -6.89 6.89
N THR A 52 7.69 -6.94 6.59
CA THR A 52 7.07 -8.07 5.87
C THR A 52 7.18 -7.96 4.35
N GLY A 53 7.85 -6.92 3.83
CA GLY A 53 7.97 -6.69 2.39
C GLY A 53 6.68 -6.19 1.73
N THR A 54 5.77 -5.61 2.51
CA THR A 54 4.60 -4.91 1.96
C THR A 54 5.09 -3.78 1.07
N ASP A 55 4.50 -3.63 -0.12
CA ASP A 55 4.80 -2.50 -1.00
C ASP A 55 4.41 -1.17 -0.32
N ALA A 56 5.42 -0.38 0.05
CA ALA A 56 5.25 0.93 0.68
C ALA A 56 4.58 1.96 -0.25
N ASN A 57 4.58 1.69 -1.56
CA ASN A 57 3.96 2.52 -2.60
C ASN A 57 2.64 1.94 -3.12
N ALA A 58 2.12 0.88 -2.48
CA ALA A 58 0.83 0.33 -2.82
C ALA A 58 -0.23 1.43 -2.83
N LYS A 59 -1.13 1.37 -3.81
CA LYS A 59 -2.27 2.27 -3.89
C LYS A 59 -3.49 1.59 -3.29
N ASP A 60 -4.30 2.36 -2.56
CA ASP A 60 -5.64 1.95 -2.17
C ASP A 60 -6.65 2.08 -3.33
N GLU A 61 -7.93 1.87 -3.02
CA GLU A 61 -9.03 1.94 -4.01
C GLU A 61 -9.24 3.34 -4.59
N GLU A 62 -8.80 4.38 -3.90
CA GLU A 62 -8.87 5.78 -4.34
C GLU A 62 -7.57 6.23 -5.05
N GLY A 63 -6.57 5.36 -5.14
CA GLY A 63 -5.27 5.66 -5.71
C GLY A 63 -4.30 6.34 -4.74
N GLY A 64 -4.68 6.50 -3.48
CA GLY A 64 -3.85 7.04 -2.41
C GLY A 64 -2.78 6.04 -2.01
N THR A 65 -1.57 6.53 -1.72
CA THR A 65 -0.47 5.71 -1.18
C THR A 65 -0.29 6.00 0.31
N PRO A 66 0.39 5.14 1.09
CA PRO A 66 0.71 5.44 2.49
C PRO A 66 1.32 6.83 2.69
N LEU A 67 2.15 7.28 1.75
CA LEU A 67 2.75 8.61 1.77
C LEU A 67 1.72 9.75 1.61
N HIS A 68 0.68 9.57 0.78
CA HIS A 68 -0.42 10.55 0.67
C HIS A 68 -1.12 10.73 2.01
N PHE A 69 -1.38 9.63 2.74
CA PHE A 69 -1.98 9.68 4.06
C PHE A 69 -1.03 10.30 5.10
N ALA A 70 0.25 9.93 5.13
CA ALA A 70 1.20 10.52 6.09
C ALA A 70 1.37 12.03 5.89
N THR A 71 1.46 12.49 4.64
CA THR A 71 1.65 13.91 4.31
C THR A 71 0.40 14.74 4.56
N GLY A 72 -0.79 14.22 4.24
CA GLY A 72 -2.07 14.92 4.48
C GLY A 72 -2.35 15.22 5.95
N TRP A 73 -1.74 14.46 6.87
CA TRP A 73 -1.91 14.59 8.32
C TRP A 73 -0.65 15.11 9.05
N ASP A 74 0.38 15.57 8.32
CA ASP A 74 1.66 16.08 8.87
C ASP A 74 2.42 15.08 9.77
N HIS A 75 2.35 13.78 9.43
CA HIS A 75 3.02 12.71 10.17
C HIS A 75 4.47 12.55 9.72
N LYS A 76 5.32 13.53 10.03
CA LYS A 76 6.71 13.62 9.58
C LYS A 76 7.53 12.34 9.81
N GLU A 77 7.44 11.71 10.98
CA GLU A 77 8.19 10.46 11.26
C GLU A 77 7.76 9.32 10.31
N ILE A 78 6.47 9.24 9.98
CA ILE A 78 5.97 8.25 9.03
C ILE A 78 6.44 8.57 7.62
N VAL A 79 6.44 9.85 7.23
CA VAL A 79 6.98 10.29 5.93
C VAL A 79 8.42 9.83 5.78
N GLU A 80 9.27 10.08 6.79
CA GLU A 80 10.68 9.66 6.79
C GLU A 80 10.81 8.13 6.66
N LEU A 81 9.96 7.35 7.32
CA LEU A 81 9.98 5.89 7.21
C LEU A 81 9.53 5.34 5.86
N LEU A 82 8.73 6.08 5.10
CA LEU A 82 8.16 5.62 3.83
C LEU A 82 8.98 6.04 2.61
N ILE A 83 9.91 7.00 2.77
CA ILE A 83 10.79 7.48 1.70
C ILE A 83 12.21 6.90 1.75
N ASP A 84 12.54 6.18 2.82
CA ASP A 84 13.82 5.48 3.05
C ASP A 84 13.80 4.07 2.39
#